data_AF-A0A8J3ACS7-F1
#
_entry.id   AF-A0A8J3ACS7-F1
#
_cell.length_a   1.000
_cell.length_b   1.000
_cell.length_c   1.000
_cell.angle_alpha   90.00
_cell.angle_beta   90.00
_cell.angle_gamma   90.00
#
_symmetry.space_group_name_H-M   'P 1'
#
loop_
_entity.id
_entity.type
_entity.pdbx_description
1 polymer ?
#
loop_
_entity_poly.entity_id
_entity_poly.type
_entity_poly.pdbx_seq_one_letter_code
_entity_poly.pdbx_strand_id
1 'polypeptide(L)'
;MATRGVESPVGGTVTSIAVTAGGTVSAGDLLVAVEVMKMEHPVTAPSDGTVDAVLVELGALVEAGTPLVRLAPLEAADAPAPDVPAPDVPATDVPATDVPATDVPATDTAVSDTGDGDVPDRQDLARLRERRARLRDDARPDAVARRHAQGSRTARENVAALLDPGSFVEYGGLAVAAQRRRRDLDDLLASTPADGLVTGIGTVHADRLDPERSRVAVAAYDYTVLAGTQGQTNHAKLDRLLGLCERLRLPLVVFAEGGGGRPGDTDGLGASWLDVTTFGAFARLSGQVPLVAVVNGRCFAGNAALAGCADVVIATRSARLGMAGPAMIEGGGLGRVDADDIGPASMHARTGAVDVLVDDELAAAAVARRYLGHLQGPHATGTAADQAALRDAVPEHRKQVYDVRAIVERLADVDSVLELRRDAAPGMVTALARLGGRPVGILANDPTHLGGAIDADGADSAARLLGLCDAHGLPVVVLCDTPGFMVGPDAEEAAGVRRFGRLFLAGANLSVPLLAVVLRKAYGLGPRRCWAAPCGRRS
;
A
#
# COMPACT_ATOMS: atom_id res chain seq x y z
N MET A 1 -23.99 22.67 -44.89
CA MET A 1 -23.05 21.83 -44.12
C MET A 1 -22.44 22.70 -43.03
N ALA A 2 -22.52 22.29 -41.77
CA ALA A 2 -22.18 23.15 -40.64
C ALA A 2 -20.67 23.13 -40.35
N THR A 3 -20.07 24.30 -40.16
CA THR A 3 -18.71 24.46 -39.62
C THR A 3 -18.64 23.85 -38.21
N ARG A 4 -17.60 23.03 -37.95
CA ARG A 4 -17.42 22.35 -36.66
C ARG A 4 -16.32 23.04 -35.86
N GLY A 5 -16.58 23.36 -34.60
CA GLY A 5 -15.56 23.80 -33.64
C GLY A 5 -14.76 22.61 -33.13
N VAL A 6 -13.44 22.71 -33.15
CA VAL A 6 -12.52 21.80 -32.46
C VAL A 6 -12.21 22.42 -31.11
N GLU A 7 -12.54 21.69 -30.04
CA GLU A 7 -12.47 22.17 -28.66
C GLU A 7 -11.23 21.65 -27.95
N SER A 8 -10.77 22.38 -26.93
CA SER A 8 -9.68 21.93 -26.08
C SER A 8 -10.12 20.74 -25.20
N PRO A 9 -9.41 19.60 -25.20
CA PRO A 9 -9.74 18.48 -24.33
C PRO A 9 -9.36 18.72 -22.86
N VAL A 10 -8.49 19.70 -22.58
CA VAL A 10 -7.95 20.02 -21.26
C VAL A 10 -7.90 21.54 -21.04
N GLY A 11 -7.90 21.99 -19.78
CA GLY A 11 -7.68 23.40 -19.45
C GLY A 11 -6.20 23.70 -19.25
N GLY A 12 -5.66 24.74 -19.90
CA GLY A 12 -4.22 25.05 -19.92
C GLY A 12 -3.86 26.30 -20.71
N THR A 13 -2.57 26.46 -21.01
CA THR A 13 -2.04 27.61 -21.78
C THR A 13 -1.71 27.18 -23.21
N VAL A 14 -2.15 27.95 -24.22
CA VAL A 14 -1.82 27.68 -25.63
C VAL A 14 -0.34 27.96 -25.89
N THR A 15 0.47 26.93 -26.18
CA THR A 15 1.92 27.05 -26.42
C THR A 15 2.32 27.07 -27.88
N SER A 16 1.49 26.54 -28.77
CA SER A 16 1.70 26.65 -30.22
C SER A 16 0.38 26.61 -30.99
N ILE A 17 0.36 27.30 -32.13
CA ILE A 17 -0.71 27.26 -33.13
C ILE A 17 -0.04 26.89 -34.45
N ALA A 18 -0.36 25.69 -34.96
CA ALA A 18 0.28 25.12 -36.13
C ALA A 18 -0.46 25.43 -37.44
N VAL A 19 -1.61 26.11 -37.36
CA VAL A 19 -2.50 26.37 -38.49
C VAL A 19 -2.87 27.84 -38.64
N THR A 20 -3.20 28.25 -39.86
CA THR A 20 -3.68 29.60 -40.19
C THR A 20 -5.04 29.53 -40.87
N ALA A 21 -5.87 30.56 -40.69
CA ALA A 21 -7.14 30.66 -41.41
C ALA A 21 -6.92 30.58 -42.94
N GLY A 22 -7.75 29.80 -43.63
CA GLY A 22 -7.64 29.48 -45.04
C GLY A 22 -6.74 28.27 -45.38
N GLY A 23 -6.02 27.70 -44.41
CA GLY A 23 -5.18 26.51 -44.62
C GLY A 23 -5.97 25.21 -44.69
N THR A 24 -5.52 24.25 -45.50
CA THR A 24 -6.07 22.88 -45.52
C THR A 24 -5.36 22.00 -44.49
N VAL A 25 -6.12 21.18 -43.77
CA VAL A 25 -5.62 20.20 -42.79
C VAL A 25 -6.18 18.82 -43.08
N SER A 26 -5.39 17.79 -42.87
CA SER A 26 -5.80 16.39 -42.90
C SER A 26 -6.13 15.88 -41.50
N ALA A 27 -6.97 14.85 -41.40
CA ALA A 27 -7.28 14.18 -40.15
C ALA A 27 -5.98 13.73 -39.45
N GLY A 28 -5.81 14.15 -38.20
CA GLY A 28 -4.60 13.89 -37.40
C GLY A 28 -3.55 15.02 -37.41
N ASP A 29 -3.68 16.02 -38.28
CA ASP A 29 -2.76 17.17 -38.28
C ASP A 29 -2.87 17.98 -36.99
N LEU A 30 -1.72 18.45 -36.49
CA LEU A 30 -1.69 19.32 -35.31
C LEU A 30 -2.33 20.67 -35.63
N LEU A 31 -3.28 21.09 -34.79
CA LEU A 31 -3.92 22.41 -34.87
C LEU A 31 -3.32 23.37 -33.84
N VAL A 32 -3.36 22.96 -32.57
CA VAL A 32 -2.95 23.77 -31.41
C VAL A 32 -2.32 22.86 -30.36
N ALA A 33 -1.28 23.30 -29.67
CA ALA A 33 -0.78 22.62 -28.47
C ALA A 33 -1.19 23.41 -27.21
N VAL A 34 -1.71 22.70 -26.21
CA VAL A 34 -2.07 23.27 -24.91
C VAL A 34 -1.18 22.67 -23.84
N GLU A 35 -0.41 23.49 -23.13
CA GLU A 35 0.41 23.04 -22.01
C GLU A 35 -0.42 22.94 -20.74
N VAL A 36 -0.34 21.77 -20.11
CA VAL A 36 -0.91 21.46 -18.81
C VAL A 36 0.14 20.69 -18.03
N MET A 37 0.48 21.17 -16.83
CA MET A 37 1.44 20.50 -15.95
C MET A 37 2.80 20.20 -16.62
N LYS A 38 3.36 21.17 -17.34
CA LYS A 38 4.64 21.07 -18.10
C LYS A 38 4.62 20.04 -19.25
N MET A 39 3.45 19.56 -19.64
CA MET A 39 3.25 18.63 -20.74
C MET A 39 2.41 19.29 -21.83
N GLU A 40 2.89 19.24 -23.08
CA GLU A 40 2.13 19.72 -24.23
C GLU A 40 1.11 18.67 -24.67
N HIS A 41 -0.16 19.09 -24.76
CA HIS A 41 -1.26 18.27 -25.25
C HIS A 41 -1.60 18.72 -26.68
N PRO A 42 -1.27 17.92 -27.70
CA PRO A 42 -1.59 18.25 -29.08
C PRO A 42 -3.10 18.11 -29.32
N VAL A 43 -3.72 19.16 -29.85
CA VAL A 43 -5.09 19.13 -30.36
C VAL A 43 -5.02 18.97 -31.87
N THR A 44 -5.49 17.83 -32.37
CA THR A 44 -5.39 17.45 -33.78
C THR A 44 -6.71 17.61 -34.53
N ALA A 45 -6.65 17.75 -35.85
CA ALA A 45 -7.81 17.81 -36.71
C ALA A 45 -8.59 16.48 -36.67
N PRO A 46 -9.91 16.49 -36.36
CA PRO A 46 -10.71 15.27 -36.30
C PRO A 46 -11.09 14.70 -37.68
N SER A 47 -10.94 15.49 -38.74
CA SER A 47 -11.25 15.13 -40.12
C SER A 47 -10.54 16.10 -41.08
N ASP A 48 -10.42 15.70 -42.34
CA ASP A 48 -9.95 16.58 -43.41
C ASP A 48 -10.86 17.82 -43.53
N GLY A 49 -10.26 19.00 -43.69
CA GLY A 49 -11.02 20.24 -43.83
C GLY A 49 -10.16 21.48 -44.08
N THR A 50 -10.82 22.60 -44.30
CA THR A 50 -10.19 23.92 -44.39
C THR A 50 -10.42 24.68 -43.09
N VAL A 51 -9.38 25.31 -42.56
CA VAL A 51 -9.44 26.15 -41.36
C VAL A 51 -10.20 27.43 -41.68
N ASP A 52 -11.43 27.54 -41.18
CA ASP A 52 -12.28 28.72 -41.35
C ASP A 52 -11.78 29.87 -40.47
N ALA A 53 -11.49 29.58 -39.19
CA ALA A 53 -10.94 30.57 -38.26
C ALA A 53 -10.16 29.89 -37.13
N VAL A 54 -9.09 30.55 -36.68
CA VAL A 54 -8.43 30.26 -35.39
C VAL A 54 -9.02 31.20 -34.35
N LEU A 55 -9.50 30.66 -33.24
CA LEU A 55 -10.30 31.39 -32.24
C LEU A 55 -9.51 31.76 -30.98
N VAL A 56 -8.22 31.41 -30.93
CA VAL A 56 -7.33 31.60 -29.78
C VAL A 56 -6.00 32.21 -30.22
N GLU A 57 -5.33 32.86 -29.28
CA GLU A 57 -4.00 33.44 -29.46
C GLU A 57 -2.93 32.66 -28.68
N LEU A 58 -1.67 32.77 -29.12
CA LEU A 58 -0.54 32.17 -28.44
C LEU A 58 -0.42 32.75 -27.01
N GLY A 59 -0.30 31.88 -26.01
CA GLY A 59 -0.24 32.27 -24.60
C GLY A 59 -1.60 32.46 -23.92
N ALA A 60 -2.73 32.28 -24.62
CA ALA A 60 -4.06 32.36 -24.02
C ALA A 60 -4.32 31.19 -23.06
N LEU A 61 -5.03 31.48 -21.97
CA LEU A 61 -5.59 30.48 -21.04
C LEU A 61 -6.94 29.99 -21.57
N VAL A 62 -7.10 28.68 -21.68
CA VAL A 62 -8.32 28.02 -22.17
C VAL A 62 -8.80 26.97 -21.18
N GLU A 63 -10.12 26.79 -21.05
CA GLU A 63 -10.73 25.70 -20.28
C GLU A 63 -11.06 24.50 -21.19
N ALA A 64 -11.24 23.32 -20.61
CA ALA A 64 -11.73 22.16 -21.36
C ALA A 64 -13.12 22.48 -21.99
N GLY A 65 -13.29 22.15 -23.27
CA GLY A 65 -14.48 22.52 -24.05
C GLY A 65 -14.41 23.89 -24.74
N THR A 66 -13.34 24.67 -24.53
CA THR A 66 -13.18 25.96 -25.23
C THR A 66 -12.89 25.72 -26.71
N PRO A 67 -13.66 26.32 -27.65
CA PRO A 67 -13.41 26.15 -29.09
C PRO A 67 -12.12 26.86 -29.51
N LEU A 68 -11.19 26.11 -30.09
CA LEU A 68 -9.85 26.58 -30.49
C LEU A 68 -9.77 26.93 -31.98
N VAL A 69 -10.31 26.07 -32.84
CA VAL A 69 -10.27 26.22 -34.30
C VAL A 69 -11.62 25.83 -34.90
N ARG A 70 -12.05 26.53 -35.94
CA ARG A 70 -13.25 26.21 -36.72
C ARG A 70 -12.85 25.60 -38.06
N LEU A 71 -13.38 24.41 -38.36
CA LEU A 71 -13.10 23.68 -39.59
C LEU A 71 -14.33 23.63 -40.50
N ALA A 72 -14.11 23.83 -41.79
CA ALA A 72 -15.07 23.61 -42.87
C ALA A 72 -14.71 22.30 -43.62
N PRO A 73 -15.68 21.46 -44.02
CA PRO A 73 -15.39 20.21 -44.74
C PRO A 73 -14.85 20.46 -46.16
N LEU A 74 -13.94 19.60 -46.63
CA LEU A 74 -13.51 19.52 -48.04
C LEU A 74 -14.53 18.70 -48.85
N GLU A 75 -14.87 19.13 -50.07
CA GLU A 75 -15.74 18.35 -50.97
C GLU A 75 -15.03 17.05 -51.40
N ALA A 76 -15.71 15.91 -51.23
CA ALA A 76 -15.11 14.59 -51.30
C ALA A 76 -14.74 14.16 -52.74
N ALA A 77 -13.48 13.76 -52.93
CA ALA A 77 -13.02 12.92 -54.02
C ALA A 77 -12.67 11.53 -53.47
N ASP A 78 -13.30 10.50 -54.05
CA ASP A 78 -13.22 9.09 -53.68
C ASP A 78 -11.82 8.50 -53.93
N ALA A 79 -11.19 7.88 -52.92
CA ALA A 79 -10.04 6.99 -53.07
C ALA A 79 -9.80 6.10 -51.83
N PRO A 80 -9.21 4.89 -51.99
CA PRO A 80 -9.47 3.74 -51.14
C PRO A 80 -8.45 3.50 -50.01
N ALA A 81 -8.86 2.68 -49.05
CA ALA A 81 -8.14 2.32 -47.83
C ALA A 81 -6.80 1.59 -48.07
N PRO A 82 -5.73 1.89 -47.27
CA PRO A 82 -4.50 1.12 -47.30
C PRO A 82 -4.52 -0.06 -46.32
N ASP A 83 -3.96 -1.18 -46.78
CA ASP A 83 -3.62 -2.39 -46.03
C ASP A 83 -2.54 -2.12 -44.96
N VAL A 84 -2.72 -2.68 -43.76
CA VAL A 84 -1.72 -2.70 -42.68
C VAL A 84 -1.19 -4.13 -42.50
N PRO A 85 0.10 -4.41 -42.72
CA PRO A 85 0.71 -5.68 -42.36
C PRO A 85 1.04 -5.72 -40.86
N ALA A 86 0.89 -6.92 -40.28
CA ALA A 86 1.19 -7.22 -38.87
C ALA A 86 2.71 -7.16 -38.57
N PRO A 87 3.12 -6.80 -37.33
CA PRO A 87 4.52 -6.91 -36.91
C PRO A 87 4.88 -8.34 -36.47
N ASP A 88 5.97 -8.84 -37.02
CA ASP A 88 6.68 -10.05 -36.58
C ASP A 88 7.37 -9.82 -35.22
N VAL A 89 7.20 -10.75 -34.28
CA VAL A 89 7.92 -10.82 -33.02
C VAL A 89 8.74 -12.11 -32.99
N PRO A 90 10.09 -12.07 -32.90
CA PRO A 90 10.86 -13.25 -32.55
C PRO A 90 10.92 -13.39 -31.02
N ALA A 91 10.45 -14.55 -30.53
CA ALA A 91 10.75 -15.05 -29.21
C ALA A 91 12.25 -15.36 -29.10
N THR A 92 12.87 -14.97 -27.99
CA THR A 92 14.16 -15.55 -27.58
C THR A 92 14.09 -15.98 -26.11
N ASP A 93 14.22 -17.29 -25.95
CA ASP A 93 14.31 -18.01 -24.69
C ASP A 93 15.60 -17.69 -23.94
N VAL A 94 15.46 -17.74 -22.62
CA VAL A 94 16.50 -17.69 -21.59
C VAL A 94 17.20 -19.05 -21.50
N PRO A 95 18.48 -19.11 -21.07
CA PRO A 95 18.90 -20.19 -20.21
C PRO A 95 19.26 -19.68 -18.82
N ALA A 96 18.51 -20.19 -17.84
CA ALA A 96 18.83 -20.13 -16.42
C ALA A 96 20.07 -20.98 -16.17
N THR A 97 21.00 -20.46 -15.37
CA THR A 97 22.12 -21.26 -14.84
C THR A 97 21.86 -21.50 -13.35
N ASP A 98 21.59 -22.76 -13.05
CA ASP A 98 21.48 -23.31 -11.70
C ASP A 98 22.81 -23.21 -10.95
N VAL A 99 22.76 -22.71 -9.72
CA VAL A 99 23.82 -22.89 -8.72
C VAL A 99 23.19 -23.64 -7.53
N PRO A 100 23.67 -24.84 -7.17
CA PRO A 100 23.02 -25.65 -6.17
C PRO A 100 23.23 -25.06 -4.77
N ALA A 101 22.12 -25.00 -4.02
CA ALA A 101 22.09 -24.71 -2.60
C ALA A 101 22.69 -25.89 -1.81
N THR A 102 23.63 -25.59 -0.92
CA THR A 102 24.00 -26.50 0.16
C THR A 102 23.57 -25.88 1.47
N ASP A 103 22.64 -26.56 2.14
CA ASP A 103 22.15 -26.26 3.48
C ASP A 103 23.19 -26.63 4.53
N VAL A 104 23.37 -25.73 5.51
CA VAL A 104 23.79 -26.10 6.88
C VAL A 104 23.09 -25.14 7.85
N PRO A 105 22.32 -25.63 8.85
CA PRO A 105 21.80 -24.78 9.91
C PRO A 105 22.86 -24.66 11.02
N ALA A 106 23.27 -23.43 11.36
CA ALA A 106 24.04 -23.17 12.57
C ALA A 106 23.06 -22.79 13.69
N THR A 107 22.74 -23.76 14.55
CA THR A 107 22.12 -23.55 15.85
C THR A 107 23.21 -23.15 16.84
N ASP A 108 23.11 -21.94 17.38
CA ASP A 108 23.99 -21.46 18.44
C ASP A 108 23.61 -22.17 19.76
N THR A 109 24.22 -23.34 19.98
CA THR A 109 24.17 -24.04 21.27
C THR A 109 25.44 -23.72 22.02
N ALA A 110 25.29 -23.12 23.20
CA ALA A 110 26.37 -22.81 24.12
C ALA A 110 27.20 -24.07 24.41
N VAL A 111 28.41 -24.10 23.87
CA VAL A 111 29.42 -25.10 24.24
C VAL A 111 30.01 -24.66 25.57
N SER A 112 29.82 -25.51 26.57
CA SER A 112 30.44 -25.40 27.88
C SER A 112 31.96 -25.31 27.75
N ASP A 113 32.50 -24.29 28.41
CA ASP A 113 33.90 -23.98 28.62
C ASP A 113 34.75 -25.21 28.97
N THR A 114 35.67 -25.55 28.07
CA THR A 114 36.85 -26.35 28.39
C THR A 114 38.04 -25.84 27.58
N GLY A 115 38.95 -25.14 28.26
CA GLY A 115 40.35 -25.01 27.81
C GLY A 115 40.79 -23.57 27.58
N ASP A 116 41.28 -22.96 28.66
CA ASP A 116 42.10 -21.75 28.66
C ASP A 116 43.36 -22.01 27.80
N GLY A 117 43.30 -21.56 26.55
CA GLY A 117 44.34 -21.68 25.55
C GLY A 117 44.35 -20.41 24.72
N ASP A 118 45.42 -19.63 24.87
CA ASP A 118 45.69 -18.31 24.29
C ASP A 118 45.20 -18.19 22.83
N VAL A 119 44.00 -17.64 22.64
CA VAL A 119 43.42 -17.41 21.31
C VAL A 119 44.13 -16.19 20.70
N PRO A 120 44.77 -16.29 19.52
CA PRO A 120 45.46 -15.16 18.92
C PRO A 120 44.53 -13.95 18.74
N ASP A 121 45.00 -12.74 19.09
CA ASP A 121 44.25 -11.50 18.95
C ASP A 121 43.89 -11.23 17.47
N ARG A 122 42.63 -11.51 17.11
CA ARG A 122 42.09 -11.38 15.75
C ARG A 122 41.70 -9.93 15.47
N GLN A 123 42.66 -9.13 14.99
CA GLN A 123 42.44 -7.72 14.63
C GLN A 123 41.35 -7.53 13.56
N ASP A 124 41.20 -8.47 12.63
CA ASP A 124 40.15 -8.47 11.61
C ASP A 124 38.74 -8.63 12.22
N LEU A 125 38.60 -9.54 13.19
CA LEU A 125 37.39 -9.73 13.97
C LEU A 125 37.09 -8.51 14.85
N ALA A 126 38.11 -7.90 15.46
CA ALA A 126 37.97 -6.68 16.23
C ALA A 126 37.40 -5.54 15.36
N ARG A 127 37.94 -5.34 14.15
CA ARG A 127 37.44 -4.34 13.17
C ARG A 127 35.99 -4.60 12.76
N LEU A 128 35.59 -5.86 12.55
CA LEU A 128 34.20 -6.20 12.24
C LEU A 128 33.26 -5.89 13.41
N ARG A 129 33.65 -6.26 14.64
CA ARG A 129 32.88 -5.99 15.86
C ARG A 129 32.70 -4.50 16.09
N GLU A 130 33.76 -3.71 15.89
CA GLU A 130 33.71 -2.26 15.97
C GLU A 130 32.71 -1.67 14.97
N ARG A 131 32.77 -2.08 13.69
CA ARG A 131 31.83 -1.61 12.65
C ARG A 131 30.39 -1.99 12.96
N ARG A 132 30.14 -3.19 13.49
CA ARG A 132 28.80 -3.62 13.91
C ARG A 132 28.29 -2.84 15.11
N ALA A 133 29.17 -2.53 16.08
CA ALA A 133 28.80 -1.75 17.26
C ALA A 133 28.31 -0.34 16.87
N ARG A 134 28.91 0.29 15.86
CA ARG A 134 28.48 1.61 15.33
C ARG A 134 27.07 1.66 14.76
N LEU A 135 26.49 0.51 14.40
CA LEU A 135 25.12 0.44 13.87
C LEU A 135 24.06 0.61 14.95
N ARG A 136 24.40 0.26 16.19
CA ARG A 136 23.49 0.24 17.33
C ARG A 136 23.18 1.66 17.80
N ASP A 137 22.04 1.81 18.45
CA ASP A 137 21.56 3.10 18.94
C ASP A 137 22.47 3.67 20.06
N ASP A 138 23.10 2.82 20.86
CA ASP A 138 24.07 3.24 21.89
C ASP A 138 25.30 3.95 21.32
N ALA A 139 25.65 3.67 20.06
CA ALA A 139 26.73 4.34 19.34
C ALA A 139 26.27 5.63 18.64
N ARG A 140 24.99 6.01 18.74
CA ARG A 140 24.38 7.16 18.03
C ARG A 140 23.52 8.05 18.96
N PRO A 141 24.03 8.44 20.15
CA PRO A 141 23.22 9.09 21.19
C PRO A 141 22.53 10.37 20.71
N ASP A 142 23.17 11.19 19.87
CA ASP A 142 22.57 12.42 19.35
C ASP A 142 21.36 12.17 18.43
N ALA A 143 21.43 11.12 17.61
CA ALA A 143 20.32 10.76 16.73
C ALA A 143 19.13 10.21 17.52
N VAL A 144 19.43 9.36 18.52
CA VAL A 144 18.45 8.80 19.45
C VAL A 144 17.77 9.91 20.24
N ALA A 145 18.54 10.81 20.85
CA ALA A 145 18.02 11.92 21.64
C ALA A 145 17.10 12.84 20.82
N ARG A 146 17.45 13.14 19.56
CA ARG A 146 16.59 13.91 18.65
C ARG A 146 15.26 13.22 18.36
N ARG A 147 15.26 11.89 18.17
CA ARG A 147 14.02 11.11 17.96
C ARG A 147 13.15 11.09 19.19
N HIS A 148 13.74 10.77 20.35
CA HIS A 148 13.01 10.71 21.62
C HIS A 148 12.45 12.07 22.03
N ALA A 149 13.15 13.17 21.75
CA ALA A 149 12.65 14.53 21.97
C ALA A 149 11.39 14.86 21.15
N GLN A 150 11.19 14.18 20.01
CA GLN A 150 9.99 14.27 19.18
C GLN A 150 8.91 13.26 19.58
N GLY A 151 9.10 12.52 20.69
CA GLY A 151 8.21 11.45 21.13
C GLY A 151 8.20 10.23 20.20
N SER A 152 9.18 10.12 19.30
CA SER A 152 9.28 9.04 18.32
C SER A 152 10.41 8.07 18.65
N ARG A 153 10.30 6.83 18.18
CA ARG A 153 11.27 5.75 18.33
C ARG A 153 12.29 5.73 17.20
N THR A 154 13.39 5.05 17.42
CA THR A 154 14.34 4.71 16.34
C THR A 154 13.83 3.54 15.50
N ALA A 155 14.39 3.37 14.31
CA ALA A 155 14.11 2.19 13.48
C ALA A 155 14.44 0.88 14.21
N ARG A 156 15.51 0.85 15.01
CA ARG A 156 15.92 -0.35 15.76
C ARG A 156 15.01 -0.64 16.95
N GLU A 157 14.53 0.40 17.65
CA GLU A 157 13.52 0.26 18.70
C GLU A 157 12.20 -0.28 18.14
N ASN A 158 11.80 0.14 16.93
CA ASN A 158 10.62 -0.38 16.25
C ASN A 158 10.78 -1.85 15.83
N VAL A 159 11.93 -2.22 15.27
CA VAL A 159 12.26 -3.62 14.96
C VAL A 159 12.25 -4.48 16.24
N ALA A 160 12.81 -3.99 17.34
CA ALA A 160 12.84 -4.68 18.62
C ALA A 160 11.45 -4.80 19.27
N ALA A 161 10.56 -3.81 19.07
CA ALA A 161 9.18 -3.89 19.57
C ALA A 161 8.32 -4.89 18.79
N LEU A 162 8.61 -5.07 17.49
CA LEU A 162 7.91 -6.00 16.62
C LEU A 162 8.34 -7.45 16.87
N LEU A 163 9.65 -7.71 16.85
CA LEU A 163 10.22 -9.05 16.84
C LEU A 163 10.42 -9.63 18.24
N ASP A 164 10.45 -10.95 18.35
CA ASP A 164 10.78 -11.63 19.59
C ASP A 164 12.27 -11.40 19.94
N PRO A 165 12.62 -11.21 21.24
CA PRO A 165 13.97 -10.91 21.66
C PRO A 165 15.00 -11.93 21.14
N GLY A 166 16.11 -11.43 20.60
CA GLY A 166 17.21 -12.27 20.12
C GLY A 166 16.97 -12.98 18.77
N SER A 167 15.82 -12.81 18.14
CA SER A 167 15.49 -13.49 16.87
C SER A 167 16.03 -12.80 15.61
N PHE A 168 16.40 -11.51 15.70
CA PHE A 168 16.67 -10.69 14.53
C PHE A 168 18.03 -10.98 13.87
N VAL A 169 17.99 -11.38 12.60
CA VAL A 169 19.14 -11.57 11.72
C VAL A 169 19.15 -10.45 10.67
N GLU A 170 20.06 -9.49 10.85
CA GLU A 170 20.15 -8.30 10.00
C GLU A 170 20.89 -8.57 8.67
N TYR A 171 20.29 -8.12 7.57
CA TYR A 171 20.87 -8.16 6.22
C TYR A 171 21.37 -6.76 5.82
N GLY A 172 22.60 -6.70 5.33
CA GLY A 172 23.18 -5.45 4.81
C GLY A 172 23.37 -4.35 5.86
N GLY A 173 23.56 -4.69 7.14
CA GLY A 173 23.75 -3.69 8.21
C GLY A 173 24.96 -2.78 7.97
N LEU A 174 26.04 -3.28 7.35
CA LEU A 174 27.25 -2.52 7.04
C LEU A 174 27.17 -1.70 5.74
N ALA A 175 25.99 -1.61 5.13
CA ALA A 175 25.76 -0.77 3.96
C ALA A 175 25.92 0.71 4.30
N VAL A 176 26.35 1.49 3.32
CA VAL A 176 26.46 2.96 3.37
C VAL A 176 25.90 3.55 2.07
N ALA A 177 25.56 4.83 2.09
CA ALA A 177 25.01 5.51 0.92
C ALA A 177 25.96 5.47 -0.28
N ALA A 178 25.37 5.48 -1.48
CA ALA A 178 26.09 5.48 -2.77
C ALA A 178 26.64 6.89 -3.10
N GLN A 179 27.52 7.39 -2.23
CA GLN A 179 28.07 8.75 -2.26
C GLN A 179 29.60 8.78 -2.06
N ARG A 180 30.29 7.66 -2.31
CA ARG A 180 31.75 7.53 -2.16
C ARG A 180 32.55 8.46 -3.08
N ARG A 181 31.97 8.89 -4.20
CA ARG A 181 32.61 9.89 -5.09
C ARG A 181 32.71 11.28 -4.47
N ARG A 182 31.92 11.59 -3.44
CA ARG A 182 31.82 12.94 -2.86
C ARG A 182 32.02 13.00 -1.35
N ARG A 183 32.14 11.85 -0.66
CA ARG A 183 32.28 11.74 0.80
C ARG A 183 33.27 10.64 1.14
N ASP A 184 34.05 10.88 2.19
CA ASP A 184 34.99 9.89 2.72
C ASP A 184 34.25 8.70 3.35
N LEU A 185 34.90 7.53 3.34
CA LEU A 185 34.29 6.31 3.85
C LEU A 185 33.96 6.41 5.35
N ASP A 186 34.82 7.03 6.15
CA ASP A 186 34.59 7.16 7.60
C ASP A 186 33.37 8.05 7.92
N ASP A 187 33.19 9.13 7.15
CA ASP A 187 32.00 9.97 7.22
C ASP A 187 30.73 9.20 6.79
N LEU A 188 30.80 8.42 5.70
CA LEU A 188 29.70 7.55 5.27
C LEU A 188 29.34 6.50 6.32
N LEU A 189 30.33 5.87 6.96
CA LEU A 189 30.13 4.89 8.02
C LEU A 189 29.43 5.51 9.24
N ALA A 190 29.75 6.76 9.58
CA ALA A 190 29.16 7.45 10.73
C ALA A 190 27.74 8.01 10.43
N SER A 191 27.54 8.57 9.24
CA SER A 191 26.34 9.35 8.91
C SER A 191 25.30 8.60 8.09
N THR A 192 25.67 7.47 7.47
CA THR A 192 24.76 6.65 6.64
C THR A 192 24.73 5.17 7.07
N PRO A 193 24.62 4.86 8.37
CA PRO A 193 24.60 3.47 8.83
C PRO A 193 23.42 2.71 8.20
N ALA A 194 23.70 1.49 7.73
CA ALA A 194 22.74 0.63 7.03
C ALA A 194 22.07 1.28 5.80
N ASP A 195 22.63 2.36 5.27
CA ASP A 195 22.03 3.24 4.26
C ASP A 195 20.61 3.75 4.60
N GLY A 196 20.33 3.90 5.90
CA GLY A 196 19.03 4.38 6.40
C GLY A 196 17.88 3.39 6.26
N LEU A 197 18.16 2.10 6.10
CA LEU A 197 17.15 1.03 6.08
C LEU A 197 17.65 -0.19 6.85
N VAL A 198 17.01 -0.53 7.96
CA VAL A 198 17.27 -1.75 8.71
C VAL A 198 16.43 -2.88 8.12
N THR A 199 17.08 -3.89 7.56
CA THR A 199 16.40 -5.02 6.89
C THR A 199 16.83 -6.34 7.51
N GLY A 200 15.90 -7.27 7.68
CA GLY A 200 16.27 -8.62 8.10
C GLY A 200 15.08 -9.53 8.35
N ILE A 201 15.36 -10.66 8.98
CA ILE A 201 14.36 -11.67 9.34
C ILE A 201 14.45 -11.91 10.85
N GLY A 202 13.31 -12.05 11.51
CA GLY A 202 13.23 -12.53 12.89
C GLY A 202 11.98 -13.37 13.08
N THR A 203 11.48 -13.42 14.32
CA THR A 203 10.25 -14.13 14.65
C THR A 203 9.25 -13.25 15.37
N VAL A 204 7.96 -13.58 15.25
CA VAL A 204 6.86 -13.01 16.01
C VAL A 204 6.00 -14.15 16.55
N HIS A 205 5.76 -14.14 17.86
CA HIS A 205 5.00 -15.16 18.61
C HIS A 205 5.65 -16.55 18.61
N ALA A 206 6.99 -16.60 18.61
CA ALA A 206 7.74 -17.86 18.67
C ALA A 206 7.50 -18.67 19.96
N ASP A 207 6.96 -18.05 21.02
CA ASP A 207 6.55 -18.72 22.25
C ASP A 207 5.32 -19.62 22.08
N ARG A 208 4.55 -19.43 21.00
CA ARG A 208 3.24 -20.09 20.78
C ARG A 208 3.10 -20.78 19.43
N LEU A 209 4.03 -20.53 18.52
CA LEU A 209 3.97 -20.99 17.13
C LEU A 209 5.18 -21.85 16.78
N ASP A 210 5.00 -22.73 15.80
CA ASP A 210 6.11 -23.45 15.20
C ASP A 210 7.18 -22.49 14.66
N PRO A 211 8.48 -22.84 14.75
CA PRO A 211 9.57 -21.96 14.31
C PRO A 211 9.37 -21.43 12.88
N GLU A 212 8.88 -22.25 11.95
CA GLU A 212 8.64 -21.84 10.57
C GLU A 212 7.53 -20.78 10.43
N ARG A 213 6.43 -20.94 11.15
CA ARG A 213 5.26 -20.02 11.10
C ARG A 213 5.51 -18.70 11.82
N SER A 214 6.45 -18.71 12.78
CA SER A 214 6.81 -17.53 13.54
C SER A 214 7.68 -16.54 12.74
N ARG A 215 8.30 -16.95 11.61
CA ARG A 215 9.25 -16.13 10.87
C ARG A 215 8.60 -14.96 10.15
N VAL A 216 9.21 -13.79 10.29
CA VAL A 216 8.74 -12.52 9.69
C VAL A 216 9.94 -11.75 9.16
N ALA A 217 9.81 -11.22 7.95
CA ALA A 217 10.74 -10.26 7.39
C ALA A 217 10.37 -8.83 7.85
N VAL A 218 11.37 -8.00 8.11
CA VAL A 218 11.17 -6.61 8.49
C VAL A 218 12.09 -5.69 7.69
N ALA A 219 11.54 -4.56 7.26
CA ALA A 219 12.28 -3.44 6.68
C ALA A 219 11.86 -2.14 7.39
N ALA A 220 12.78 -1.48 8.07
CA ALA A 220 12.50 -0.26 8.81
C ALA A 220 13.39 0.88 8.34
N TYR A 221 12.80 1.88 7.69
CA TYR A 221 13.52 3.09 7.31
C TYR A 221 13.91 3.89 8.57
N ASP A 222 15.14 4.39 8.60
CA ASP A 222 15.66 5.22 9.68
C ASP A 222 15.61 6.70 9.24
N TYR A 223 14.62 7.42 9.75
CA TYR A 223 14.43 8.84 9.44
C TYR A 223 15.65 9.71 9.83
N THR A 224 16.45 9.27 10.80
CA THR A 224 17.64 10.01 11.23
C THR A 224 18.77 9.94 10.20
N VAL A 225 18.68 9.03 9.22
CA VAL A 225 19.64 8.87 8.13
C VAL A 225 19.02 9.40 6.84
N LEU A 226 19.46 10.58 6.43
CA LEU A 226 19.02 11.22 5.18
C LEU A 226 17.48 11.25 5.03
N ALA A 227 16.75 11.55 6.12
CA ALA A 227 15.29 11.64 6.17
C ALA A 227 14.56 10.35 5.73
N GLY A 228 15.17 9.16 5.94
CA GLY A 228 14.58 7.87 5.57
C GLY A 228 14.38 7.72 4.06
N THR A 229 15.15 8.47 3.25
CA THR A 229 15.02 8.47 1.78
C THR A 229 15.57 7.20 1.15
N GLN A 230 15.00 6.84 0.00
CA GLN A 230 15.30 5.65 -0.78
C GLN A 230 16.47 5.93 -1.73
N GLY A 231 17.62 5.32 -1.43
CA GLY A 231 18.86 5.43 -2.20
C GLY A 231 19.22 4.12 -2.88
N GLN A 232 20.31 4.12 -3.66
CA GLN A 232 20.67 2.97 -4.50
C GLN A 232 20.95 1.71 -3.66
N THR A 233 21.65 1.89 -2.54
CA THR A 233 22.08 0.76 -1.71
C THR A 233 20.92 0.23 -0.87
N ASN A 234 20.07 1.08 -0.32
CA ASN A 234 18.88 0.62 0.41
C ASN A 234 17.80 0.04 -0.49
N HIS A 235 17.67 0.46 -1.76
CA HIS A 235 16.88 -0.26 -2.76
C HIS A 235 17.39 -1.68 -2.97
N ALA A 236 18.70 -1.85 -3.21
CA ALA A 236 19.30 -3.19 -3.37
C ALA A 236 19.11 -4.08 -2.12
N LYS A 237 19.16 -3.50 -0.91
CA LYS A 237 18.86 -4.22 0.33
C LYS A 237 17.40 -4.66 0.40
N LEU A 238 16.47 -3.77 0.07
CA LEU A 238 15.05 -4.09 0.08
C LEU A 238 14.75 -5.17 -0.96
N ASP A 239 15.24 -5.05 -2.20
CA ASP A 239 15.07 -6.05 -3.25
C ASP A 239 15.59 -7.43 -2.83
N ARG A 240 16.75 -7.48 -2.15
CA ARG A 240 17.30 -8.72 -1.61
C ARG A 240 16.38 -9.37 -0.55
N LEU A 241 15.72 -8.55 0.27
CA LEU A 241 14.75 -9.01 1.27
C LEU A 241 13.44 -9.45 0.61
N LEU A 242 12.93 -8.70 -0.39
CA LEU A 242 11.73 -9.06 -1.15
C LEU A 242 11.90 -10.41 -1.84
N GLY A 243 13.07 -10.66 -2.44
CA GLY A 243 13.41 -11.98 -3.00
C GLY A 243 13.51 -13.10 -1.96
N LEU A 244 13.76 -12.80 -0.67
CA LEU A 244 13.62 -13.80 0.40
C LEU A 244 12.16 -14.03 0.75
N CYS A 245 11.36 -12.97 0.86
CA CYS A 245 9.93 -13.09 1.14
C CYS A 245 9.22 -13.93 0.08
N GLU A 246 9.52 -13.71 -1.20
CA GLU A 246 8.95 -14.49 -2.31
C GLU A 246 9.34 -15.97 -2.22
N ARG A 247 10.64 -16.28 -2.07
CA ARG A 247 11.15 -17.65 -2.04
C ARG A 247 10.73 -18.44 -0.81
N LEU A 248 10.73 -17.80 0.35
CA LEU A 248 10.51 -18.44 1.64
C LEU A 248 9.08 -18.24 2.16
N ARG A 249 8.21 -17.57 1.39
CA ARG A 249 6.83 -17.24 1.76
C ARG A 249 6.73 -16.52 3.10
N LEU A 250 7.61 -15.56 3.34
CA LEU A 250 7.66 -14.82 4.61
C LEU A 250 6.73 -13.61 4.58
N PRO A 251 5.90 -13.41 5.63
CA PRO A 251 5.26 -12.13 5.90
C PRO A 251 6.29 -11.01 5.97
N LEU A 252 5.92 -9.81 5.52
CA LEU A 252 6.79 -8.63 5.54
C LEU A 252 6.13 -7.45 6.25
N VAL A 253 6.82 -6.91 7.25
CA VAL A 253 6.47 -5.64 7.90
C VAL A 253 7.42 -4.55 7.44
N VAL A 254 6.88 -3.47 6.87
CA VAL A 254 7.64 -2.28 6.46
C VAL A 254 7.29 -1.10 7.35
N PHE A 255 8.27 -0.54 8.06
CA PHE A 255 8.14 0.78 8.68
C PHE A 255 8.53 1.83 7.65
N ALA A 256 7.54 2.48 7.06
CA ALA A 256 7.68 3.23 5.81
C ALA A 256 8.02 4.72 6.00
N GLU A 257 8.39 5.17 7.21
CA GLU A 257 8.76 6.57 7.46
C GLU A 257 9.91 7.03 6.56
N GLY A 258 9.69 8.02 5.70
CA GLY A 258 10.70 8.56 4.80
C GLY A 258 10.17 9.49 3.70
N GLY A 259 11.11 10.22 3.09
CA GLY A 259 10.83 11.27 2.11
C GLY A 259 10.81 10.86 0.63
N GLY A 260 10.88 9.57 0.30
CA GLY A 260 10.94 9.09 -1.09
C GLY A 260 12.35 9.01 -1.66
N GLY A 261 12.46 9.11 -3.00
CA GLY A 261 13.72 8.94 -3.73
C GLY A 261 14.81 9.93 -3.32
N ARG A 262 16.05 9.44 -3.20
CA ARG A 262 17.19 10.22 -2.75
C ARG A 262 17.96 10.83 -3.94
N PRO A 263 17.99 12.17 -4.10
CA PRO A 263 18.69 12.80 -5.22
C PRO A 263 20.22 12.82 -5.07
N GLY A 264 20.74 12.67 -3.85
CA GLY A 264 22.16 12.89 -3.54
C GLY A 264 23.11 11.71 -3.81
N ASP A 265 22.61 10.60 -4.35
CA ASP A 265 23.42 9.41 -4.65
C ASP A 265 24.13 9.55 -5.99
N THR A 266 25.47 9.63 -5.94
CA THR A 266 26.32 10.07 -7.06
C THR A 266 27.23 8.96 -7.61
N ASP A 267 27.30 7.81 -6.94
CA ASP A 267 28.16 6.70 -7.37
C ASP A 267 27.61 5.99 -8.63
N GLY A 268 26.29 6.08 -8.87
CA GLY A 268 25.62 5.53 -10.04
C GLY A 268 25.77 6.35 -11.33
N LEU A 269 25.14 5.92 -12.42
CA LEU A 269 25.27 6.52 -13.76
C LEU A 269 24.38 7.75 -14.01
N GLY A 270 23.75 8.35 -12.98
CA GLY A 270 22.94 9.56 -13.14
C GLY A 270 21.67 9.38 -14.01
N ALA A 271 21.25 8.14 -14.26
CA ALA A 271 20.03 7.81 -15.01
C ALA A 271 18.75 8.09 -14.20
N SER A 272 17.58 7.93 -14.84
CA SER A 272 16.27 8.23 -14.25
C SER A 272 15.81 7.28 -13.14
N TRP A 273 16.53 6.18 -12.87
CA TRP A 273 16.17 5.15 -11.87
C TRP A 273 14.79 4.51 -12.10
N LEU A 274 14.25 4.59 -13.32
CA LEU A 274 12.94 4.00 -13.66
C LEU A 274 12.99 2.47 -13.81
N ASP A 275 14.20 1.91 -13.85
CA ASP A 275 14.48 0.47 -13.87
C ASP A 275 14.52 -0.16 -12.46
N VAL A 276 14.34 0.65 -11.40
CA VAL A 276 14.26 0.15 -10.02
C VAL A 276 13.11 -0.84 -9.88
N THR A 277 13.44 -2.07 -9.51
CA THR A 277 12.46 -3.16 -9.45
C THR A 277 11.64 -3.19 -8.16
N THR A 278 12.06 -2.47 -7.12
CA THR A 278 11.53 -2.56 -5.75
C THR A 278 10.02 -2.43 -5.64
N PHE A 279 9.42 -1.45 -6.30
CA PHE A 279 7.98 -1.23 -6.21
C PHE A 279 7.19 -2.37 -6.86
N GLY A 280 7.65 -2.83 -8.03
CA GLY A 280 7.05 -3.99 -8.72
C GLY A 280 7.26 -5.29 -7.94
N ALA A 281 8.45 -5.50 -7.39
CA ALA A 281 8.77 -6.67 -6.57
C ALA A 281 7.93 -6.71 -5.28
N PHE A 282 7.76 -5.56 -4.61
CA PHE A 282 6.91 -5.44 -3.42
C PHE A 282 5.44 -5.70 -3.76
N ALA A 283 4.92 -5.06 -4.80
CA ALA A 283 3.53 -5.24 -5.23
C ALA A 283 3.22 -6.69 -5.64
N ARG A 284 4.17 -7.39 -6.28
CA ARG A 284 4.01 -8.81 -6.63
C ARG A 284 3.83 -9.72 -5.41
N LEU A 285 4.28 -9.33 -4.21
CA LEU A 285 4.06 -10.10 -2.99
C LEU A 285 2.61 -10.04 -2.48
N SER A 286 1.81 -9.07 -2.94
CA SER A 286 0.40 -8.97 -2.55
C SER A 286 -0.36 -10.23 -2.97
N GLY A 287 -1.15 -10.76 -2.04
CA GLY A 287 -1.86 -12.03 -2.21
C GLY A 287 -0.98 -13.29 -2.14
N GLN A 288 0.34 -13.16 -1.98
CA GLN A 288 1.27 -14.28 -1.83
C GLN A 288 1.76 -14.44 -0.39
N VAL A 289 2.01 -13.32 0.30
CA VAL A 289 2.41 -13.26 1.70
C VAL A 289 1.75 -12.05 2.36
N PRO A 290 1.53 -12.05 3.69
CA PRO A 290 0.99 -10.88 4.37
C PRO A 290 1.93 -9.68 4.28
N LEU A 291 1.40 -8.54 3.84
CA LEU A 291 2.13 -7.27 3.77
C LEU A 291 1.57 -6.25 4.77
N VAL A 292 2.41 -5.80 5.70
CA VAL A 292 2.03 -4.82 6.73
C VAL A 292 2.86 -3.56 6.55
N ALA A 293 2.22 -2.41 6.44
CA ALA A 293 2.89 -1.12 6.49
C ALA A 293 2.61 -0.42 7.82
N VAL A 294 3.66 0.01 8.50
CA VAL A 294 3.59 0.86 9.69
C VAL A 294 4.11 2.24 9.33
N VAL A 295 3.33 3.27 9.63
CA VAL A 295 3.66 4.65 9.29
C VAL A 295 3.63 5.54 10.53
N ASN A 296 4.79 6.11 10.85
CA ASN A 296 4.94 7.20 11.80
C ASN A 296 5.59 8.39 11.08
N GLY A 297 5.27 9.61 11.50
CA GLY A 297 5.84 10.81 10.89
C GLY A 297 5.54 10.92 9.39
N ARG A 298 6.54 11.31 8.59
CA ARG A 298 6.37 11.66 7.18
C ARG A 298 6.65 10.47 6.27
N CYS A 299 5.73 10.17 5.36
CA CYS A 299 5.81 9.06 4.41
C CYS A 299 5.39 9.55 3.03
N PHE A 300 6.36 9.87 2.17
CA PHE A 300 6.11 10.48 0.86
C PHE A 300 6.69 9.71 -0.32
N ALA A 301 6.08 9.90 -1.49
CA ALA A 301 6.53 9.34 -2.77
C ALA A 301 6.72 7.81 -2.71
N GLY A 302 7.91 7.30 -3.01
CA GLY A 302 8.15 5.86 -3.05
C GLY A 302 7.94 5.16 -1.69
N ASN A 303 8.14 5.85 -0.56
CA ASN A 303 7.79 5.31 0.75
C ASN A 303 6.28 5.10 0.89
N ALA A 304 5.49 6.10 0.46
CA ALA A 304 4.02 6.01 0.44
C ALA A 304 3.52 4.97 -0.56
N ALA A 305 4.21 4.78 -1.68
CA ALA A 305 3.88 3.74 -2.65
C ALA A 305 4.02 2.33 -2.04
N LEU A 306 5.07 2.07 -1.26
CA LEU A 306 5.21 0.80 -0.52
C LEU A 306 4.06 0.63 0.48
N ALA A 307 3.73 1.67 1.24
CA ALA A 307 2.63 1.63 2.20
C ALA A 307 1.27 1.36 1.53
N GLY A 308 0.99 2.03 0.40
CA GLY A 308 -0.25 1.87 -0.35
C GLY A 308 -0.41 0.50 -1.03
N CYS A 309 0.66 -0.27 -1.17
CA CYS A 309 0.63 -1.65 -1.68
C CYS A 309 0.50 -2.71 -0.57
N ALA A 310 0.50 -2.32 0.71
CA ALA A 310 0.36 -3.27 1.81
C ALA A 310 -1.09 -3.74 1.99
N ASP A 311 -1.27 -4.93 2.55
CA ASP A 311 -2.59 -5.48 2.87
C ASP A 311 -3.27 -4.66 3.98
N VAL A 312 -2.48 -4.18 4.94
CA VAL A 312 -2.90 -3.30 6.04
C VAL A 312 -1.91 -2.16 6.25
N VAL A 313 -2.45 -0.95 6.41
CA VAL A 313 -1.71 0.26 6.78
C VAL A 313 -2.08 0.66 8.20
N ILE A 314 -1.10 0.57 9.10
CA ILE A 314 -1.19 0.99 10.50
C ILE A 314 -0.47 2.33 10.61
N ALA A 315 -1.19 3.40 10.96
CA ALA A 315 -0.61 4.73 11.05
C ALA A 315 -0.78 5.30 12.46
N THR A 316 0.24 6.03 12.93
CA THR A 316 0.12 6.85 14.13
C THR A 316 -0.66 8.13 13.81
N ARG A 317 -1.24 8.80 14.82
CA ARG A 317 -1.94 10.08 14.61
C ARG A 317 -1.05 11.20 14.07
N SER A 318 0.25 11.13 14.34
CA SER A 318 1.25 12.08 13.82
C SER A 318 1.58 11.85 12.35
N ALA A 319 1.18 10.72 11.75
CA ALA A 319 1.59 10.35 10.41
C ALA A 319 1.02 11.26 9.31
N ARG A 320 1.81 11.43 8.25
CA ARG A 320 1.55 12.21 7.03
C ARG A 320 1.89 11.36 5.82
N LEU A 321 0.90 11.02 5.00
CA LEU A 321 1.05 10.11 3.87
C LEU A 321 0.68 10.80 2.56
N GLY A 322 1.54 10.74 1.55
CA GLY A 322 1.22 11.30 0.24
C GLY A 322 2.11 10.78 -0.88
N MET A 323 1.54 10.64 -2.08
CA MET A 323 2.31 10.26 -3.27
C MET A 323 3.35 11.30 -3.68
N ALA A 324 3.24 12.53 -3.15
CA ALA A 324 4.20 13.61 -3.35
C ALA A 324 4.51 14.26 -2.00
N GLY A 325 5.80 14.56 -1.76
CA GLY A 325 6.23 15.42 -0.66
C GLY A 325 6.25 16.90 -1.07
N PRO A 326 6.55 17.83 -0.13
CA PRO A 326 6.49 19.28 -0.39
C PRO A 326 7.28 19.73 -1.61
N ALA A 327 8.51 19.24 -1.75
CA ALA A 327 9.39 19.60 -2.87
C ALA A 327 8.85 19.14 -4.24
N MET A 328 8.13 18.01 -4.29
CA MET A 328 7.53 17.49 -5.51
C MET A 328 6.26 18.28 -5.88
N ILE A 329 5.46 18.68 -4.88
CA ILE A 329 4.29 19.54 -5.07
C ILE A 329 4.71 20.91 -5.61
N GLU A 330 5.70 21.54 -4.98
CA GLU A 330 6.26 22.82 -5.41
C GLU A 330 6.91 22.69 -6.81
N GLY A 331 7.68 21.63 -7.04
CA GLY A 331 8.28 21.34 -8.34
C GLY A 331 7.27 21.11 -9.48
N GLY A 332 6.05 20.67 -9.14
CA GLY A 332 4.92 20.53 -10.04
C GLY A 332 4.14 21.82 -10.32
N GLY A 333 4.51 22.94 -9.68
CA GLY A 333 3.82 24.22 -9.85
C GLY A 333 2.52 24.37 -9.04
N LEU A 334 2.28 23.47 -8.08
CA LEU A 334 1.06 23.46 -7.25
C LEU A 334 1.19 24.33 -5.98
N GLY A 335 2.20 25.20 -5.95
CA GLY A 335 2.49 26.07 -4.82
C GLY A 335 3.25 25.36 -3.69
N ARG A 336 3.43 26.08 -2.58
CA ARG A 336 4.13 25.60 -1.39
C ARG A 336 3.12 25.08 -0.38
N VAL A 337 3.31 23.83 0.05
CA VAL A 337 2.47 23.17 1.04
C VAL A 337 3.37 22.64 2.16
N ASP A 338 2.96 22.85 3.42
CA ASP A 338 3.71 22.29 4.53
C ASP A 338 3.59 20.75 4.54
N ALA A 339 4.65 20.05 4.92
CA ALA A 339 4.62 18.60 5.02
C ALA A 339 3.52 18.10 5.97
N ASP A 340 3.20 18.89 6.99
CA ASP A 340 2.19 18.54 7.99
C ASP A 340 0.75 18.74 7.48
N ASP A 341 0.57 19.44 6.35
CA ASP A 341 -0.71 19.57 5.66
C ASP A 341 -0.92 18.48 4.60
N ILE A 342 0.12 17.73 4.25
CA ILE A 342 0.05 16.67 3.24
C ILE A 342 -0.44 15.37 3.89
N GLY A 343 -1.68 15.02 3.58
CA GLY A 343 -2.26 13.73 3.92
C GLY A 343 -2.22 13.35 5.40
N PRO A 344 -2.86 14.12 6.30
CA PRO A 344 -3.00 13.72 7.71
C PRO A 344 -3.60 12.32 7.85
N ALA A 345 -3.04 11.51 8.75
CA ALA A 345 -3.52 10.14 8.99
C ALA A 345 -5.03 10.06 9.34
N SER A 346 -5.57 11.07 10.02
CA SER A 346 -7.00 11.16 10.33
C SER A 346 -7.88 11.34 9.09
N MET A 347 -7.37 12.02 8.05
CA MET A 347 -8.04 12.08 6.75
C MET A 347 -7.98 10.72 6.06
N HIS A 348 -6.80 10.08 6.05
CA HIS A 348 -6.63 8.76 5.44
C HIS A 348 -7.40 7.64 6.13
N ALA A 349 -7.66 7.76 7.44
CA ALA A 349 -8.55 6.86 8.17
C ALA A 349 -9.99 6.94 7.64
N ARG A 350 -10.45 8.12 7.23
CA ARG A 350 -11.79 8.32 6.62
C ARG A 350 -11.84 7.95 5.14
N THR A 351 -10.77 8.18 4.38
CA THR A 351 -10.73 7.78 2.96
C THR A 351 -10.49 6.28 2.76
N GLY A 352 -10.01 5.59 3.81
CA GLY A 352 -9.69 4.16 3.78
C GLY A 352 -8.28 3.82 3.30
N ALA A 353 -7.39 4.81 3.18
CA ALA A 353 -5.97 4.61 2.92
C ALA A 353 -5.19 4.20 4.19
N VAL A 354 -5.73 4.47 5.38
CA VAL A 354 -5.25 3.93 6.67
C VAL A 354 -6.30 2.98 7.22
N ASP A 355 -5.88 1.77 7.57
CA ASP A 355 -6.77 0.72 8.07
C ASP A 355 -6.89 0.75 9.59
N VAL A 356 -5.80 1.06 10.30
CA VAL A 356 -5.79 1.18 11.77
C VAL A 356 -5.03 2.43 12.18
N LEU A 357 -5.72 3.32 12.91
CA LEU A 357 -5.15 4.54 13.47
C LEU A 357 -4.82 4.32 14.95
N VAL A 358 -3.56 4.53 15.33
CA VAL A 358 -3.06 4.34 16.70
C VAL A 358 -2.39 5.61 17.23
N ASP A 359 -2.16 5.67 18.54
CA ASP A 359 -1.59 6.87 19.17
C ASP A 359 -0.07 6.95 18.99
N ASP A 360 0.64 5.82 19.06
CA ASP A 360 2.10 5.76 19.01
C ASP A 360 2.64 4.49 18.31
N GLU A 361 3.95 4.44 18.15
CA GLU A 361 4.66 3.35 17.48
C GLU A 361 4.65 2.03 18.26
N LEU A 362 4.49 2.04 19.60
CA LEU A 362 4.33 0.81 20.37
C LEU A 362 2.99 0.16 20.08
N ALA A 363 1.92 0.95 20.09
CA ALA A 363 0.60 0.50 19.72
C ALA A 363 0.60 0.00 18.26
N ALA A 364 1.33 0.68 17.37
CA ALA A 364 1.47 0.24 15.98
C ALA A 364 2.15 -1.14 15.87
N ALA A 365 3.25 -1.36 16.61
CA ALA A 365 3.91 -2.66 16.67
C ALA A 365 3.01 -3.75 17.27
N ALA A 366 2.25 -3.43 18.33
CA ALA A 366 1.30 -4.37 18.93
C ALA A 366 0.18 -4.77 17.96
N VAL A 367 -0.37 -3.81 17.20
CA VAL A 367 -1.35 -4.08 16.15
C VAL A 367 -0.74 -4.92 15.03
N ALA A 368 0.49 -4.62 14.59
CA ALA A 368 1.17 -5.42 13.56
C ALA A 368 1.37 -6.86 14.02
N ARG A 369 1.82 -7.08 15.26
CA ARG A 369 1.93 -8.42 15.86
C ARG A 369 0.58 -9.13 15.93
N ARG A 370 -0.49 -8.43 16.31
CA ARG A 370 -1.84 -9.01 16.39
C ARG A 370 -2.37 -9.41 15.00
N TYR A 371 -2.21 -8.53 14.02
CA TYR A 371 -2.57 -8.77 12.63
C TYR A 371 -1.86 -10.01 12.08
N LEU A 372 -0.53 -10.08 12.22
CA LEU A 372 0.26 -11.25 11.81
C LEU A 372 -0.22 -12.52 12.52
N GLY A 373 -0.54 -12.44 13.81
CA GLY A 373 -1.07 -13.56 14.57
C GLY A 373 -2.28 -14.21 13.89
N HIS A 374 -3.22 -13.43 13.36
CA HIS A 374 -4.40 -13.98 12.65
C HIS A 374 -4.03 -14.75 11.38
N LEU A 375 -2.93 -14.39 10.72
CA LEU A 375 -2.47 -14.97 9.46
C LEU A 375 -1.44 -16.09 9.66
N GLN A 376 -0.92 -16.24 10.88
CA GLN A 376 0.00 -17.32 11.24
C GLN A 376 -0.72 -18.62 11.58
N GLY A 377 -2.06 -18.70 11.49
CA GLY A 377 -2.86 -19.92 11.62
C GLY A 377 -3.59 -20.09 12.96
N PRO A 378 -4.12 -21.30 13.24
CA PRO A 378 -4.87 -21.57 14.45
C PRO A 378 -3.98 -21.58 15.70
N HIS A 379 -4.55 -21.12 16.81
CA HIS A 379 -3.97 -21.15 18.15
C HIS A 379 -4.77 -22.10 19.04
N ALA A 380 -4.29 -22.35 20.27
CA ALA A 380 -5.10 -22.96 21.31
C ALA A 380 -6.42 -22.17 21.50
N THR A 381 -7.51 -22.88 21.78
CA THR A 381 -8.84 -22.30 21.98
C THR A 381 -8.79 -21.22 23.06
N GLY A 382 -9.21 -20.01 22.71
CA GLY A 382 -9.30 -18.90 23.65
C GLY A 382 -10.48 -19.04 24.61
N THR A 383 -10.54 -18.13 25.59
CA THR A 383 -11.73 -17.94 26.41
C THR A 383 -12.75 -17.11 25.64
N ALA A 384 -14.01 -17.55 25.61
CA ALA A 384 -15.12 -16.75 25.07
C ALA A 384 -15.94 -16.14 26.22
N ALA A 385 -16.59 -15.01 25.97
CA ALA A 385 -17.55 -14.43 26.90
C ALA A 385 -18.79 -15.34 27.04
N ASP A 386 -19.66 -15.05 28.02
CA ASP A 386 -20.95 -15.75 28.14
C ASP A 386 -21.82 -15.52 26.90
N GLN A 387 -22.02 -16.59 26.14
CA GLN A 387 -22.78 -16.59 24.90
C GLN A 387 -24.28 -16.48 25.14
N ALA A 388 -24.79 -16.76 26.35
CA ALA A 388 -26.22 -16.63 26.65
C ALA A 388 -26.71 -15.18 26.52
N ALA A 389 -25.84 -14.20 26.82
CA ALA A 389 -26.13 -12.77 26.68
C ALA A 389 -26.39 -12.33 25.24
N LEU A 390 -25.97 -13.10 24.22
CA LEU A 390 -26.26 -12.80 22.81
C LEU A 390 -27.74 -12.92 22.46
N ARG A 391 -28.54 -13.65 23.27
CA ARG A 391 -29.98 -13.82 23.07
C ARG A 391 -30.75 -12.50 23.16
N ASP A 392 -30.26 -11.59 24.01
CA ASP A 392 -30.89 -10.29 24.28
C ASP A 392 -30.15 -9.13 23.58
N ALA A 393 -29.10 -9.42 22.80
CA ALA A 393 -28.27 -8.38 22.18
C ALA A 393 -28.99 -7.64 21.04
N VAL A 394 -29.94 -8.30 20.37
CA VAL A 394 -30.79 -7.69 19.34
C VAL A 394 -32.17 -7.39 19.93
N PRO A 395 -32.60 -6.12 20.01
CA PRO A 395 -33.90 -5.76 20.58
C PRO A 395 -35.08 -6.36 19.79
N GLU A 396 -36.10 -6.84 20.50
CA GLU A 396 -37.35 -7.34 19.90
C GLU A 396 -38.09 -6.24 19.11
N HIS A 397 -38.00 -4.98 19.56
CA HIS A 397 -38.59 -3.87 18.85
C HIS A 397 -37.84 -3.60 17.53
N ARG A 398 -38.46 -4.00 16.41
CA ARG A 398 -37.87 -4.02 15.05
C ARG A 398 -37.14 -2.75 14.58
N LYS A 399 -37.47 -1.57 15.10
CA LYS A 399 -36.85 -0.28 14.71
C LYS A 399 -35.76 0.20 15.66
N GLN A 400 -35.59 -0.46 16.81
CA GLN A 400 -34.57 -0.07 17.78
C GLN A 400 -33.20 -0.57 17.31
N VAL A 401 -32.22 0.33 17.26
CA VAL A 401 -30.83 -0.01 16.92
C VAL A 401 -30.10 -0.65 18.11
N TYR A 402 -28.97 -1.28 17.84
CA TYR A 402 -28.09 -1.90 18.82
C TYR A 402 -26.63 -1.76 18.37
N ASP A 403 -25.69 -2.01 19.28
CA ASP A 403 -24.26 -1.99 18.97
C ASP A 403 -23.81 -3.35 18.44
N VAL A 404 -23.51 -3.41 17.14
CA VAL A 404 -23.03 -4.63 16.49
C VAL A 404 -21.60 -4.99 16.92
N ARG A 405 -20.77 -4.02 17.33
CA ARG A 405 -19.40 -4.28 17.80
C ARG A 405 -19.42 -5.06 19.11
N ALA A 406 -20.37 -4.75 20.00
CA ALA A 406 -20.58 -5.52 21.21
C ALA A 406 -20.98 -6.99 20.92
N ILE A 407 -21.69 -7.25 19.82
CA ILE A 407 -22.00 -8.62 19.38
C ILE A 407 -20.74 -9.30 18.85
N VAL A 408 -19.96 -8.61 18.00
CA VAL A 408 -18.70 -9.13 17.45
C VAL A 408 -17.73 -9.51 18.57
N GLU A 409 -17.51 -8.62 19.54
CA GLU A 409 -16.63 -8.85 20.70
C GLU A 409 -17.10 -10.01 21.59
N ARG A 410 -18.41 -10.16 21.80
CA ARG A 410 -18.95 -11.28 22.59
C ARG A 410 -18.87 -12.62 21.87
N LEU A 411 -19.08 -12.62 20.56
CA LEU A 411 -19.03 -13.83 19.74
C LEU A 411 -17.58 -14.34 19.60
N ALA A 412 -16.63 -13.42 19.47
CA ALA A 412 -15.22 -13.72 19.32
C ALA A 412 -14.58 -14.21 20.63
N ASP A 413 -13.43 -14.86 20.49
CA ASP A 413 -12.54 -15.12 21.63
C ASP A 413 -12.08 -13.78 22.22
N VAL A 414 -11.97 -13.70 23.56
CA VAL A 414 -11.54 -12.50 24.29
C VAL A 414 -10.20 -12.01 23.76
N ASP A 415 -10.07 -10.69 23.61
CA ASP A 415 -8.89 -10.00 23.08
C ASP A 415 -8.46 -10.45 21.68
N SER A 416 -9.37 -11.02 20.87
CA SER A 416 -9.07 -11.44 19.49
C SER A 416 -9.54 -10.48 18.39
N VAL A 417 -10.53 -9.61 18.63
CA VAL A 417 -11.07 -8.71 17.61
C VAL A 417 -10.13 -7.56 17.25
N LEU A 418 -9.68 -7.53 16.00
CA LEU A 418 -8.98 -6.43 15.35
C LEU A 418 -9.90 -5.83 14.27
N GLU A 419 -10.60 -4.74 14.61
CA GLU A 419 -11.40 -3.97 13.65
C GLU A 419 -10.49 -3.21 12.68
N LEU A 420 -10.80 -3.29 11.39
CA LEU A 420 -10.10 -2.63 10.29
C LEU A 420 -11.03 -1.58 9.67
N ARG A 421 -10.46 -0.46 9.22
CA ARG A 421 -11.14 0.59 8.44
C ARG A 421 -12.40 1.16 9.11
N ARG A 422 -12.44 1.19 10.44
CA ARG A 422 -13.57 1.67 11.25
C ARG A 422 -14.09 3.05 10.80
N ASP A 423 -13.18 3.98 10.55
CA ASP A 423 -13.51 5.36 10.19
C ASP A 423 -13.86 5.55 8.71
N ALA A 424 -13.47 4.58 7.86
CA ALA A 424 -13.69 4.66 6.41
C ALA A 424 -15.07 4.15 6.00
N ALA A 425 -15.60 3.15 6.72
CA ALA A 425 -16.88 2.52 6.40
C ALA A 425 -17.69 2.23 7.69
N PRO A 426 -18.20 3.26 8.37
CA PRO A 426 -18.88 3.09 9.66
C PRO A 426 -20.10 2.16 9.59
N GLY A 427 -20.77 2.03 8.42
CA GLY A 427 -21.89 1.12 8.21
C GLY A 427 -21.53 -0.35 7.98
N MET A 428 -20.26 -0.66 7.75
CA MET A 428 -19.77 -2.02 7.53
C MET A 428 -18.56 -2.30 8.41
N VAL A 429 -18.80 -2.99 9.53
CA VAL A 429 -17.73 -3.46 10.40
C VAL A 429 -16.96 -4.55 9.67
N THR A 430 -15.66 -4.32 9.49
CA THR A 430 -14.72 -5.32 8.97
C THR A 430 -13.70 -5.62 10.06
N ALA A 431 -13.54 -6.89 10.44
CA ALA A 431 -12.61 -7.26 11.51
C ALA A 431 -11.93 -8.61 11.23
N LEU A 432 -10.73 -8.78 11.78
CA LEU A 432 -10.15 -10.10 11.99
C LEU A 432 -10.40 -10.50 13.45
N ALA A 433 -10.74 -11.77 13.68
CA ALA A 433 -11.03 -12.26 15.02
C ALA A 433 -10.62 -13.73 15.15
N ARG A 434 -10.86 -14.33 16.32
CA ARG A 434 -10.80 -15.78 16.50
C ARG A 434 -12.12 -16.32 17.03
N LEU A 435 -12.47 -17.52 16.58
CA LEU A 435 -13.58 -18.31 17.11
C LEU A 435 -13.03 -19.69 17.51
N GLY A 436 -12.94 -19.94 18.81
CA GLY A 436 -12.39 -21.17 19.36
C GLY A 436 -10.93 -21.42 18.96
N GLY A 437 -10.12 -20.36 18.86
CA GLY A 437 -8.72 -20.38 18.45
C GLY A 437 -8.48 -20.28 16.93
N ARG A 438 -9.53 -20.44 16.11
CA ARG A 438 -9.45 -20.39 14.64
C ARG A 438 -9.58 -18.95 14.15
N PRO A 439 -8.64 -18.43 13.34
CA PRO A 439 -8.75 -17.08 12.79
C PRO A 439 -9.88 -17.00 11.78
N VAL A 440 -10.67 -15.93 11.83
CA VAL A 440 -11.80 -15.67 10.93
C VAL A 440 -11.81 -14.19 10.53
N GLY A 441 -12.30 -13.90 9.32
CA GLY A 441 -12.76 -12.56 8.95
C GLY A 441 -14.21 -12.36 9.36
N ILE A 442 -14.57 -11.20 9.91
CA ILE A 442 -15.94 -10.85 10.29
C ILE A 442 -16.40 -9.63 9.50
N LEU A 443 -17.56 -9.75 8.87
CA LEU A 443 -18.32 -8.66 8.27
C LEU A 443 -19.60 -8.47 9.06
N ALA A 444 -19.94 -7.24 9.43
CA ALA A 444 -21.21 -6.97 10.11
C ALA A 444 -21.80 -5.63 9.68
N ASN A 445 -23.11 -5.60 9.44
CA ASN A 445 -23.82 -4.35 9.18
C ASN A 445 -24.01 -3.59 10.50
N ASP A 446 -23.65 -2.31 10.54
CA ASP A 446 -23.91 -1.45 11.69
C ASP A 446 -25.28 -0.77 11.53
N PRO A 447 -26.33 -1.17 12.29
CA PRO A 447 -27.66 -0.59 12.15
C PRO A 447 -27.73 0.86 12.64
N THR A 448 -26.71 1.38 13.35
CA THR A 448 -26.64 2.79 13.78
C THR A 448 -26.29 3.74 12.63
N HIS A 449 -25.72 3.21 11.53
CA HIS A 449 -25.35 3.98 10.35
C HIS A 449 -26.29 3.65 9.19
N LEU A 450 -27.05 4.64 8.71
CA LEU A 450 -28.00 4.49 7.58
C LEU A 450 -28.97 3.30 7.74
N GLY A 451 -29.28 2.93 8.99
CA GLY A 451 -30.10 1.76 9.30
C GLY A 451 -29.48 0.44 8.84
N GLY A 452 -28.16 0.34 8.70
CA GLY A 452 -27.44 -0.86 8.23
C GLY A 452 -27.43 -1.04 6.71
N ALA A 453 -27.83 -0.03 5.94
CA ALA A 453 -27.72 -0.06 4.48
C ALA A 453 -26.25 -0.15 4.06
N ILE A 454 -25.99 -0.88 2.96
CA ILE A 454 -24.64 -1.00 2.40
C ILE A 454 -24.44 0.16 1.43
N ASP A 455 -23.63 1.14 1.84
CA ASP A 455 -23.20 2.26 1.00
C ASP A 455 -21.89 1.95 0.25
N ALA A 456 -21.43 2.90 -0.56
CA ALA A 456 -20.31 2.70 -1.47
C ALA A 456 -19.01 2.36 -0.72
N ASP A 457 -18.75 3.02 0.40
CA ASP A 457 -17.57 2.77 1.24
C ASP A 457 -17.69 1.45 2.03
N GLY A 458 -18.89 1.12 2.50
CA GLY A 458 -19.19 -0.19 3.08
C GLY A 458 -18.96 -1.34 2.11
N ALA A 459 -19.32 -1.17 0.84
CA ALA A 459 -19.09 -2.18 -0.19
C ALA A 459 -17.60 -2.36 -0.52
N ASP A 460 -16.85 -1.27 -0.69
CA ASP A 460 -15.40 -1.34 -0.95
C ASP A 460 -14.64 -1.92 0.27
N SER A 461 -15.06 -1.62 1.50
CA SER A 461 -14.48 -2.19 2.72
C SER A 461 -14.78 -3.68 2.87
N ALA A 462 -16.02 -4.10 2.66
CA ALA A 462 -16.38 -5.52 2.66
C ALA A 462 -15.61 -6.29 1.57
N ALA A 463 -15.56 -5.78 0.34
CA ALA A 463 -14.85 -6.42 -0.76
C ALA A 463 -13.35 -6.58 -0.46
N ARG A 464 -12.72 -5.58 0.17
CA ARG A 464 -11.31 -5.65 0.57
C ARG A 464 -11.07 -6.71 1.65
N LEU A 465 -11.92 -6.82 2.67
CA LEU A 465 -11.78 -7.87 3.68
C LEU A 465 -11.99 -9.27 3.07
N LEU A 466 -12.96 -9.43 2.17
CA LEU A 466 -13.18 -10.69 1.46
C LEU A 466 -11.95 -11.10 0.66
N GLY A 467 -11.35 -10.17 -0.10
CA GLY A 467 -10.12 -10.43 -0.85
C GLY A 467 -8.94 -10.79 0.06
N LEU A 468 -8.79 -10.10 1.20
CA LEU A 468 -7.78 -10.42 2.19
C LEU A 468 -7.95 -11.85 2.76
N CYS A 469 -9.18 -12.19 3.13
CA CYS A 469 -9.49 -13.49 3.70
C CYS A 469 -9.29 -14.61 2.69
N ASP A 470 -9.70 -14.40 1.44
CA ASP A 470 -9.50 -15.38 0.36
C ASP A 470 -8.02 -15.62 0.08
N ALA A 471 -7.24 -14.54 -0.06
CA ALA A 471 -5.81 -14.62 -0.35
C ALA A 471 -5.02 -15.38 0.73
N HIS A 472 -5.41 -15.23 1.99
CA HIS A 472 -4.71 -15.82 3.14
C HIS A 472 -5.44 -17.01 3.76
N GLY A 473 -6.47 -17.55 3.10
CA GLY A 473 -7.16 -18.77 3.51
C GLY A 473 -7.99 -18.66 4.80
N LEU A 474 -8.48 -17.47 5.15
CA LEU A 474 -9.33 -17.25 6.31
C LEU A 474 -10.81 -17.47 5.98
N PRO A 475 -11.55 -18.28 6.76
CA PRO A 475 -13.00 -18.35 6.63
C PRO A 475 -13.64 -17.01 7.05
N VAL A 476 -14.79 -16.70 6.45
CA VAL A 476 -15.52 -15.44 6.68
C VAL A 476 -16.84 -15.71 7.39
N VAL A 477 -17.13 -14.91 8.42
CA VAL A 477 -18.42 -14.87 9.10
C VAL A 477 -19.10 -13.54 8.80
N VAL A 478 -20.34 -13.59 8.32
CA VAL A 478 -21.15 -12.42 7.98
C VAL A 478 -22.30 -12.32 8.97
N LEU A 479 -22.35 -11.24 9.75
CA LEU A 479 -23.45 -10.88 10.63
C LEU A 479 -24.38 -9.89 9.90
N CYS A 480 -25.43 -10.43 9.30
CA CYS A 480 -26.31 -9.68 8.39
C CYS A 480 -27.46 -8.99 9.16
N ASP A 481 -27.51 -7.65 9.09
CA ASP A 481 -28.65 -6.82 9.53
C ASP A 481 -28.87 -5.62 8.59
N THR A 482 -29.09 -5.90 7.30
CA THR A 482 -29.19 -4.86 6.27
C THR A 482 -30.57 -4.77 5.60
N PRO A 483 -31.07 -3.54 5.32
CA PRO A 483 -32.19 -3.31 4.44
C PRO A 483 -31.83 -3.43 2.94
N GLY A 484 -30.57 -3.64 2.60
CA GLY A 484 -30.06 -3.71 1.23
C GLY A 484 -29.00 -2.63 0.96
N PHE A 485 -28.71 -2.38 -0.32
CA PHE A 485 -27.83 -1.28 -0.72
C PHE A 485 -28.49 0.06 -0.45
N MET A 486 -27.65 1.07 -0.20
CA MET A 486 -28.08 2.46 -0.26
C MET A 486 -28.53 2.81 -1.68
N VAL A 487 -29.57 3.63 -1.78
CA VAL A 487 -30.21 4.03 -3.04
C VAL A 487 -30.39 5.54 -3.07
N GLY A 488 -30.58 6.09 -4.26
CA GLY A 488 -30.81 7.51 -4.49
C GLY A 488 -29.67 8.17 -5.28
N PRO A 489 -29.88 9.39 -5.81
CA PRO A 489 -28.90 10.05 -6.67
C PRO A 489 -27.50 10.15 -6.06
N ASP A 490 -27.41 10.49 -4.77
CA ASP A 490 -26.13 10.61 -4.04
C ASP A 490 -25.35 9.28 -3.99
N ALA A 491 -26.06 8.15 -3.87
CA ALA A 491 -25.43 6.82 -3.90
C ALA A 491 -24.87 6.48 -5.29
N GLU A 492 -25.52 6.98 -6.35
CA GLU A 492 -25.04 6.80 -7.72
C GLU A 492 -23.86 7.73 -8.04
N GLU A 493 -23.86 8.96 -7.52
CA GLU A 493 -22.73 9.90 -7.61
C GLU A 493 -21.48 9.35 -6.89
N ALA A 494 -21.66 8.64 -5.79
CA ALA A 494 -20.61 7.89 -5.10
C ALA A 494 -20.12 6.63 -5.86
N ALA A 495 -20.48 6.49 -7.14
CA ALA A 495 -20.17 5.34 -8.00
C ALA A 495 -20.71 4.00 -7.46
N GLY A 496 -21.90 4.02 -6.85
CA GLY A 496 -22.57 2.86 -6.26
C GLY A 496 -22.59 1.64 -7.18
N VAL A 497 -23.02 1.80 -8.44
CA VAL A 497 -23.06 0.70 -9.43
C VAL A 497 -21.75 -0.10 -9.49
N ARG A 498 -20.60 0.59 -9.56
CA ARG A 498 -19.28 -0.07 -9.68
C ARG A 498 -18.81 -0.65 -8.35
N ARG A 499 -18.98 0.10 -7.25
CA ARG A 499 -18.51 -0.31 -5.91
C ARG A 499 -19.34 -1.45 -5.33
N PHE A 500 -20.66 -1.44 -5.49
CA PHE A 500 -21.52 -2.59 -5.17
C PHE A 500 -21.20 -3.79 -6.06
N GLY A 501 -20.89 -3.55 -7.35
CA GLY A 501 -20.40 -4.57 -8.28
C GLY A 501 -19.16 -5.31 -7.77
N ARG A 502 -18.19 -4.61 -7.18
CA ARG A 502 -16.99 -5.21 -6.60
C ARG A 502 -17.30 -6.17 -5.46
N LEU A 503 -18.28 -5.84 -4.62
CA LEU A 503 -18.70 -6.74 -3.53
C LEU A 503 -19.29 -8.05 -4.09
N PHE A 504 -20.09 -7.99 -5.17
CA PHE A 504 -20.56 -9.20 -5.84
C PHE A 504 -19.42 -10.02 -6.44
N LEU A 505 -18.44 -9.37 -7.07
CA LEU A 505 -17.28 -10.04 -7.65
C LEU A 505 -16.42 -10.70 -6.56
N ALA A 506 -16.19 -10.02 -5.44
CA ALA A 506 -15.46 -10.58 -4.31
C ALA A 506 -16.20 -11.79 -3.73
N GLY A 507 -17.50 -11.64 -3.41
CA GLY A 507 -18.32 -12.71 -2.85
C GLY A 507 -18.44 -13.95 -3.76
N ALA A 508 -18.57 -13.76 -5.07
CA ALA A 508 -18.74 -14.85 -6.03
C ALA A 508 -17.46 -15.64 -6.32
N ASN A 509 -16.29 -15.04 -6.10
CA ASN A 509 -14.99 -15.66 -6.37
C ASN A 509 -14.29 -16.19 -5.10
N LEU A 510 -14.93 -16.08 -3.93
CA LEU A 510 -14.40 -16.66 -2.69
C LEU A 510 -14.20 -18.18 -2.83
N SER A 511 -13.01 -18.62 -2.48
CA SER A 511 -12.61 -20.03 -2.36
C SER A 511 -12.64 -20.53 -0.90
N VAL A 512 -12.64 -19.61 0.06
CA VAL A 512 -12.71 -19.89 1.50
C VAL A 512 -14.15 -20.08 1.99
N PRO A 513 -14.36 -20.81 3.11
CA PRO A 513 -15.70 -20.97 3.68
C PRO A 513 -16.31 -19.64 4.10
N LEU A 514 -17.57 -19.41 3.74
CA LEU A 514 -18.36 -18.27 4.20
C LEU A 514 -19.60 -18.75 4.96
N LEU A 515 -19.77 -18.24 6.18
CA LEU A 515 -20.93 -18.48 7.04
C LEU A 515 -21.70 -17.16 7.20
N ALA A 516 -22.98 -17.14 6.83
CA ALA A 516 -23.85 -15.99 7.08
C ALA A 516 -24.83 -16.27 8.22
N VAL A 517 -24.85 -15.39 9.22
CA VAL A 517 -25.80 -15.37 10.33
C VAL A 517 -26.66 -14.12 10.19
N VAL A 518 -27.95 -14.31 9.92
CA VAL A 518 -28.89 -13.19 9.86
C VAL A 518 -29.28 -12.81 11.29
N LEU A 519 -28.84 -11.63 11.74
CA LEU A 519 -29.17 -11.11 13.05
C LEU A 519 -30.62 -10.63 13.11
N ARG A 520 -31.07 -9.90 12.08
CA ARG A 520 -32.44 -9.39 12.00
C ARG A 520 -32.94 -9.12 10.57
N LYS A 521 -32.40 -8.11 9.87
CA LYS A 521 -32.83 -7.74 8.50
C LYS A 521 -31.98 -8.41 7.43
N ALA A 522 -32.63 -8.89 6.37
CA ALA A 522 -31.98 -9.41 5.18
C ALA A 522 -32.83 -9.11 3.93
N TYR A 523 -32.85 -7.84 3.52
CA TYR A 523 -33.65 -7.38 2.37
C TYR A 523 -32.79 -7.03 1.14
N GLY A 524 -33.38 -7.21 -0.05
CA GLY A 524 -32.80 -6.76 -1.32
C GLY A 524 -31.67 -7.65 -1.85
N LEU A 525 -30.87 -7.08 -2.76
CA LEU A 525 -29.79 -7.78 -3.46
C LEU A 525 -28.53 -8.00 -2.61
N GLY A 526 -28.30 -7.14 -1.60
CA GLY A 526 -27.13 -7.25 -0.71
C GLY A 526 -27.04 -8.64 -0.07
N PRO A 527 -28.07 -9.09 0.67
CA PRO A 527 -28.04 -10.40 1.32
C PRO A 527 -28.08 -11.61 0.37
N ARG A 528 -28.83 -11.51 -0.73
CA ARG A 528 -29.16 -12.68 -1.58
C ARG A 528 -28.02 -13.18 -2.47
N ARG A 529 -27.05 -12.32 -2.82
CA ARG A 529 -25.99 -12.70 -3.78
C ARG A 529 -24.57 -12.29 -3.37
N CYS A 530 -24.40 -11.33 -2.46
CA CYS A 530 -23.07 -11.03 -1.90
C CYS A 530 -22.57 -12.12 -0.95
N TRP A 531 -23.48 -12.79 -0.23
CA TRP A 531 -23.15 -13.79 0.79
C TRP A 531 -23.51 -15.22 0.39
N ALA A 532 -24.03 -15.42 -0.82
CA ALA A 532 -24.35 -16.73 -1.36
C ALA A 532 -23.22 -17.20 -2.28
N ALA A 533 -22.12 -17.70 -1.71
CA ALA A 533 -21.17 -18.50 -2.47
C ALA A 533 -21.86 -19.83 -2.86
N PRO A 534 -21.70 -20.35 -4.09
CA PRO A 534 -22.17 -21.68 -4.39
C PRO A 534 -21.38 -22.68 -3.52
N CYS A 535 -22.04 -23.26 -2.52
CA CYS A 535 -21.56 -24.49 -1.89
C CYS A 535 -21.50 -25.58 -2.98
N GLY A 536 -20.36 -25.69 -3.67
CA GLY A 536 -20.15 -26.75 -4.66
C GLY A 536 -19.14 -26.42 -5.75
N ARG A 537 -18.02 -27.17 -5.70
CA ARG A 537 -17.06 -27.47 -6.78
C ARG A 537 -16.04 -26.38 -7.12
N ARG A 538 -14.81 -26.60 -6.65
CA ARG A 538 -13.64 -26.92 -7.49
C ARG A 538 -12.76 -27.88 -6.67
N SER A 539 -12.73 -29.13 -7.11
CA SER A 539 -11.81 -30.19 -6.69
C SER A 539 -10.40 -29.91 -7.18
#